data_AF-A0A930EWP4-F1
#
_entry.id   AF-A0A930EWP4-F1
#
_cell.length_a   1.000
_cell.length_b   1.000
_cell.length_c   1.000
_cell.angle_alpha   90.00
_cell.angle_beta   90.00
_cell.angle_gamma   90.00
#
_symmetry.space_group_name_H-M   'P 1'
#
loop_
_entity.id
_entity.type
_entity.pdbx_description
1 polymer ?
#
loop_
_entity_poly.entity_id
_entity_poly.type
_entity_poly.pdbx_seq_one_letter_code
_entity_poly.pdbx_strand_id
1 'polypeptide(L)'
;VDPVLKTIQPMNGDPEYAYIECSNGIKVSLTMAGAANIAGYVHTEDYAYGNVEAARKAWQPLADNMGLSVEETAKKVMAYAAEKNGKVVKDLMHDYQMDPRTTLFVGGGGGAASVVPHLAETMNHQFKIAKNAPVISTIGVALAMVRDMVERSVSNPTEEDIISVRREAELKAIQNGASPDTVEVSVEVDTQRNIIRAIAVGATELRSKDRLKKQLTKEELLDAVAHNLNVDKSTLEISAENGSMYAIQAIITEKKLFGLVKKTTKPLRLIDDEGVIRLQKKNAWSRQSSAASWQADVDWMIEELTEYNDGGANLPNLYIVLGKRVIDLSGLQNAEQIKSIGGVELSGIAADTKLIVIATKRVDG
;
A
#
# COMPACT_ATOMS: atom_id res chain seq x y z
N VAL A 1 18.40 -19.44 39.82
CA VAL A 1 17.33 -20.27 39.23
C VAL A 1 18.03 -21.24 38.32
N ASP A 2 17.81 -22.54 38.52
CA ASP A 2 18.45 -23.61 37.74
C ASP A 2 17.42 -24.07 36.70
N PRO A 3 17.43 -23.51 35.49
CA PRO A 3 16.45 -23.84 34.46
C PRO A 3 16.74 -25.23 33.89
N VAL A 4 15.71 -26.06 33.77
CA VAL A 4 15.81 -27.40 33.20
C VAL A 4 14.79 -27.56 32.08
N LEU A 5 15.23 -28.12 30.96
CA LEU A 5 14.34 -28.48 29.85
C LEU A 5 13.43 -29.64 30.24
N LYS A 6 12.13 -29.47 30.03
CA LYS A 6 11.09 -30.49 30.27
C LYS A 6 10.13 -30.54 29.09
N THR A 7 9.39 -31.64 28.98
CA THR A 7 8.34 -31.81 27.96
C THR A 7 6.96 -31.93 28.61
N ILE A 8 5.93 -31.52 27.87
CA ILE A 8 4.53 -31.68 28.23
C ILE A 8 3.71 -32.06 26.99
N GLN A 9 2.71 -32.91 27.17
CA GLN A 9 1.65 -33.17 26.19
C GLN A 9 0.36 -32.52 26.71
N PRO A 10 -0.09 -31.38 26.15
CA PRO A 10 -1.25 -30.64 26.66
C PRO A 10 -2.53 -31.47 26.63
N MET A 11 -2.76 -32.21 25.55
CA MET A 11 -3.85 -33.18 25.39
C MET A 11 -3.33 -34.55 24.97
N ASN A 12 -4.13 -35.59 25.22
CA ASN A 12 -3.79 -36.94 24.78
C ASN A 12 -3.74 -37.00 23.25
N GLY A 13 -2.59 -37.40 22.70
CA GLY A 13 -2.32 -37.43 21.26
C GLY A 13 -1.59 -36.19 20.72
N ASP A 14 -1.36 -35.16 21.53
CA ASP A 14 -0.52 -34.02 21.14
C ASP A 14 0.96 -34.43 21.06
N PRO A 15 1.77 -33.76 20.20
CA PRO A 15 3.21 -33.90 20.27
C PRO A 15 3.75 -33.37 21.61
N GLU A 16 4.96 -33.79 21.96
CA GLU A 16 5.66 -33.22 23.11
C GLU A 16 6.08 -31.78 22.84
N TYR A 17 5.67 -30.86 23.73
CA TYR A 17 6.07 -29.46 23.72
C TYR A 17 7.10 -29.19 24.81
N ALA A 18 8.15 -28.45 24.46
CA ALA A 18 9.19 -28.05 25.41
C ALA A 18 8.73 -26.90 26.32
N TYR A 19 9.11 -26.98 27.59
CA TYR A 19 9.05 -25.86 28.54
C TYR A 19 10.26 -25.90 29.47
N ILE A 20 10.47 -24.81 30.21
CA ILE A 20 11.55 -24.69 31.20
C ILE A 20 10.96 -24.70 32.60
N GLU A 21 11.48 -25.59 33.44
CA GLU A 21 11.16 -25.65 34.87
C GLU A 21 12.35 -25.13 35.68
N CYS A 22 12.09 -24.14 36.54
CA CYS A 22 13.09 -23.58 37.45
C CYS A 22 13.07 -24.30 38.80
N SER A 23 14.20 -24.31 39.52
CA SER A 23 14.32 -24.91 40.86
C SER A 23 13.36 -24.34 41.93
N ASN A 24 12.77 -23.16 41.70
CA ASN A 24 11.73 -22.57 42.55
C ASN A 24 10.29 -22.94 42.15
N GLY A 25 10.11 -23.89 41.23
CA GLY A 25 8.81 -24.37 40.76
C GLY A 25 8.16 -23.53 39.67
N ILE A 26 8.76 -22.40 39.25
CA ILE A 26 8.25 -21.59 38.14
C ILE A 26 8.44 -22.36 36.82
N LYS A 27 7.38 -22.42 36.02
CA LYS A 27 7.39 -23.00 34.67
C LYS A 27 7.20 -21.90 33.64
N VAL A 28 8.09 -21.83 32.65
CA VAL A 28 8.04 -20.83 31.58
C VAL A 28 8.14 -21.48 30.21
N SER A 29 7.53 -20.84 29.22
CA SER A 29 7.61 -21.26 27.82
C SER A 29 8.67 -20.46 27.08
N LEU A 30 9.34 -21.10 26.13
CA LEU A 30 10.24 -20.44 25.19
C LEU A 30 9.40 -19.85 24.06
N THR A 31 9.49 -18.54 23.85
CA THR A 31 8.66 -17.83 22.88
C THR A 31 9.50 -17.26 21.75
N MET A 32 8.86 -17.02 20.60
CA MET A 32 9.49 -16.32 19.48
C MET A 32 9.98 -14.92 19.88
N ALA A 33 9.25 -14.21 20.76
CA ALA A 33 9.70 -12.91 21.27
C ALA A 33 11.00 -13.04 22.07
N GLY A 34 11.15 -14.09 22.89
CA GLY A 34 12.42 -14.40 23.58
C GLY A 34 13.55 -14.70 22.60
N ALA A 35 13.27 -15.49 21.55
CA ALA A 35 14.23 -15.79 20.49
C ALA A 35 14.70 -14.52 19.77
N ALA A 36 13.76 -13.63 19.42
CA ALA A 36 14.04 -12.39 18.71
C ALA A 36 14.86 -11.41 19.56
N ASN A 37 14.60 -11.34 20.87
CA ASN A 37 15.41 -10.58 21.82
C ASN A 37 16.84 -11.12 21.92
N ILE A 38 17.02 -12.45 22.01
CA ILE A 38 18.34 -13.10 22.04
C ILE A 38 19.11 -12.86 20.73
N ALA A 39 18.41 -12.96 19.60
CA ALA A 39 18.99 -12.79 18.26
C ALA A 39 19.28 -11.32 17.90
N GLY A 40 18.83 -10.35 18.72
CA GLY A 40 19.13 -8.93 18.54
C GLY A 40 18.18 -8.19 17.59
N TYR A 41 17.03 -8.76 17.24
CA TYR A 41 16.03 -8.10 16.38
C TYR A 41 15.12 -7.11 17.11
N VAL A 42 15.05 -7.22 18.44
CA VAL A 42 14.17 -6.39 19.29
C VAL A 42 15.03 -5.39 20.05
N HIS A 43 14.72 -4.11 19.93
CA HIS A 43 15.44 -3.00 20.56
C HIS A 43 14.69 -2.47 21.79
N THR A 44 15.35 -1.67 22.62
CA THR A 44 14.82 -1.18 23.91
C THR A 44 13.52 -0.37 23.81
N GLU A 45 13.29 0.25 22.67
CA GLU A 45 12.13 1.05 22.31
C GLU A 45 10.95 0.21 21.82
N ASP A 46 11.18 -1.05 21.47
CA ASP A 46 10.14 -1.94 20.98
C ASP A 46 9.28 -2.46 22.13
N TYR A 47 7.98 -2.57 21.89
CA TYR A 47 7.04 -3.11 22.87
C TYR A 47 7.36 -4.55 23.30
N ALA A 48 7.98 -5.33 22.41
CA ALA A 48 8.38 -6.71 22.68
C ALA A 48 9.71 -6.84 23.45
N TYR A 49 10.36 -5.73 23.82
CA TYR A 49 11.63 -5.76 24.52
C TYR A 49 11.48 -6.41 25.89
N GLY A 50 12.31 -7.43 26.13
CA GLY A 50 12.30 -8.20 27.36
C GLY A 50 13.66 -8.24 28.03
N ASN A 51 13.73 -8.96 29.14
CA ASN A 51 15.01 -9.21 29.81
C ASN A 51 15.82 -10.28 29.03
N VAL A 52 16.75 -9.81 28.20
CA VAL A 52 17.59 -10.68 27.36
C VAL A 52 18.40 -11.67 28.19
N GLU A 53 18.97 -11.26 29.32
CA GLU A 53 19.75 -12.13 30.20
C GLU A 53 18.92 -13.26 30.81
N ALA A 54 17.69 -12.95 31.22
CA ALA A 54 16.75 -13.96 31.70
C ALA A 54 16.36 -14.92 30.57
N ALA A 55 16.12 -14.41 29.36
CA ALA A 55 15.85 -15.24 28.19
C ALA A 55 17.03 -16.17 27.89
N ARG A 56 18.27 -15.67 27.90
CA ARG A 56 19.48 -16.49 27.68
C ARG A 56 19.59 -17.64 28.66
N LYS A 57 19.36 -17.38 29.95
CA LYS A 57 19.35 -18.43 30.99
C LYS A 57 18.26 -19.46 30.74
N ALA A 58 17.04 -19.02 30.41
CA ALA A 58 15.94 -19.94 30.12
C ALA A 58 16.18 -20.78 28.85
N TRP A 59 16.89 -20.24 27.85
CA TRP A 59 17.18 -20.92 26.59
C TRP A 59 18.38 -21.87 26.65
N GLN A 60 19.30 -21.69 27.61
CA GLN A 60 20.50 -22.52 27.76
C GLN A 60 20.21 -24.03 27.75
N PRO A 61 19.23 -24.57 28.51
CA PRO A 61 18.98 -26.00 28.52
C PRO A 61 18.53 -26.56 27.16
N LEU A 62 17.78 -25.76 26.38
CA LEU A 62 17.42 -26.14 25.02
C LEU A 62 18.64 -26.14 24.11
N ALA A 63 19.49 -25.12 24.22
CA ALA A 63 20.71 -25.00 23.44
C ALA A 63 21.68 -26.16 23.71
N ASP A 64 21.89 -26.50 24.98
CA ASP A 64 22.70 -27.64 25.42
C ASP A 64 22.15 -28.96 24.86
N ASN A 65 20.82 -29.16 24.92
CA ASN A 65 20.17 -30.34 24.37
C ASN A 65 20.35 -30.46 22.85
N MET A 66 20.42 -29.33 22.14
CA MET A 66 20.64 -29.26 20.70
C MET A 66 22.11 -29.30 20.28
N GLY A 67 23.05 -29.17 21.24
CA GLY A 67 24.49 -29.03 20.96
C GLY A 67 24.84 -27.72 20.25
N LEU A 68 24.10 -26.64 20.51
CA LEU A 68 24.26 -25.32 19.89
C LEU A 68 24.51 -24.25 20.96
N SER A 69 25.00 -23.08 20.55
CA SER A 69 24.92 -21.88 21.39
C SER A 69 23.47 -21.41 21.54
N VAL A 70 23.22 -20.56 22.55
CA VAL A 70 21.91 -19.94 22.78
C VAL A 70 21.49 -19.09 21.58
N GLU A 71 22.43 -18.36 20.98
CA GLU A 71 22.23 -17.53 19.79
C GLU A 71 21.87 -18.36 18.56
N GLU A 72 22.58 -19.47 18.32
CA GLU A 72 22.27 -20.36 17.19
C GLU A 72 20.91 -21.02 17.36
N THR A 73 20.58 -21.42 18.58
CA THR A 73 19.26 -21.96 18.93
C THR A 73 18.16 -20.93 18.66
N ALA A 74 18.34 -19.69 19.11
CA ALA A 74 17.41 -18.59 18.84
C ALA A 74 17.26 -18.33 17.33
N LYS A 75 18.36 -18.22 16.59
CA LYS A 75 18.34 -18.05 15.13
C LYS A 75 17.63 -19.19 14.41
N LYS A 76 17.77 -20.43 14.88
CA LYS A 76 17.09 -21.60 14.30
C LYS A 76 15.58 -21.54 14.53
N VAL A 77 15.13 -21.14 15.71
CA VAL A 77 13.69 -20.92 15.98
C VAL A 77 13.14 -19.79 15.11
N MET A 78 13.88 -18.69 14.98
CA MET A 78 13.52 -17.59 14.10
C MET A 78 13.37 -18.07 12.65
N ALA A 79 14.32 -18.86 12.14
CA ALA A 79 14.26 -19.42 10.78
C ALA A 79 13.02 -20.28 10.54
N TYR A 80 12.65 -21.15 11.48
CA TYR A 80 11.40 -21.92 11.38
C TYR A 80 10.15 -21.03 11.37
N ALA A 81 10.15 -19.95 12.16
CA ALA A 81 9.07 -18.97 12.13
C ALA A 81 9.00 -18.22 10.79
N ALA A 82 10.14 -17.82 10.23
CA ALA A 82 10.21 -17.15 8.94
C ALA A 82 9.79 -18.05 7.78
N GLU A 83 10.09 -19.34 7.81
CA GLU A 83 9.60 -20.29 6.79
C GLU A 83 8.06 -20.34 6.79
N LYS A 84 7.46 -20.46 7.97
CA LYS A 84 6.00 -20.50 8.12
C LYS A 84 5.34 -19.19 7.67
N ASN A 85 5.84 -18.06 8.14
CA ASN A 85 5.29 -16.74 7.79
C ASN A 85 5.56 -16.39 6.32
N GLY A 86 6.73 -16.79 5.80
CA GLY A 86 7.13 -16.52 4.43
C GLY A 86 6.28 -17.24 3.40
N LYS A 87 5.69 -18.40 3.72
CA LYS A 87 4.68 -19.03 2.87
C LYS A 87 3.46 -18.11 2.67
N VAL A 88 2.89 -17.60 3.76
CA VAL A 88 1.72 -16.71 3.72
C VAL A 88 2.03 -15.43 2.93
N VAL A 89 3.21 -14.84 3.16
CA VAL A 89 3.62 -13.63 2.44
C VAL A 89 3.80 -13.89 0.94
N LYS A 90 4.41 -15.03 0.56
CA LYS A 90 4.56 -15.40 -0.86
C LYS A 90 3.21 -15.59 -1.55
N ASP A 91 2.26 -16.24 -0.89
CA ASP A 91 0.91 -16.45 -1.41
C ASP A 91 0.20 -15.10 -1.64
N LEU A 92 0.25 -14.18 -0.65
CA LEU A 92 -0.31 -12.83 -0.80
C LEU A 92 0.37 -12.04 -1.94
N MET A 93 1.69 -12.06 -2.01
CA MET A 93 2.41 -11.35 -3.07
C MET A 93 2.07 -11.90 -4.46
N HIS A 94 1.83 -13.21 -4.57
CA HIS A 94 1.37 -13.84 -5.80
C HIS A 94 -0.05 -13.40 -6.17
N ASP A 95 -1.00 -13.52 -5.24
CA ASP A 95 -2.41 -13.20 -5.45
C ASP A 95 -2.63 -11.74 -5.86
N TYR A 96 -1.88 -10.82 -5.25
CA TYR A 96 -1.95 -9.38 -5.55
C TYR A 96 -0.94 -8.92 -6.61
N GLN A 97 -0.22 -9.85 -7.26
CA GLN A 97 0.77 -9.56 -8.31
C GLN A 97 1.79 -8.47 -7.90
N MET A 98 2.23 -8.51 -6.63
CA MET A 98 3.14 -7.51 -6.07
C MET A 98 4.56 -7.72 -6.60
N ASP A 99 5.26 -6.65 -7.00
CA ASP A 99 6.67 -6.73 -7.39
C ASP A 99 7.56 -6.86 -6.14
N PRO A 100 8.22 -8.01 -5.92
CA PRO A 100 9.03 -8.23 -4.72
C PRO A 100 10.10 -7.16 -4.50
N ARG A 101 10.64 -6.57 -5.57
CA ARG A 101 11.72 -5.58 -5.49
C ARG A 101 11.28 -4.27 -4.82
N THR A 102 9.99 -3.96 -4.88
CA THR A 102 9.43 -2.70 -4.38
C THR A 102 8.53 -2.90 -3.16
N THR A 103 8.32 -4.15 -2.74
CA THR A 103 7.48 -4.49 -1.59
C THR A 103 8.24 -4.25 -0.30
N LEU A 104 7.72 -3.32 0.51
CA LEU A 104 8.17 -3.00 1.87
C LEU A 104 7.31 -3.75 2.90
N PHE A 105 7.93 -4.47 3.83
CA PHE A 105 7.20 -5.09 4.95
C PHE A 105 7.00 -4.08 6.07
N VAL A 106 5.73 -3.81 6.41
CA VAL A 106 5.38 -2.87 7.49
C VAL A 106 4.87 -3.63 8.70
N GLY A 107 5.59 -3.55 9.81
CA GLY A 107 5.23 -4.19 11.07
C GLY A 107 4.22 -3.37 11.88
N GLY A 108 3.08 -4.00 12.15
CA GLY A 108 2.05 -3.51 13.07
C GLY A 108 1.78 -4.50 14.21
N GLY A 109 1.25 -4.02 15.32
CA GLY A 109 1.02 -4.79 16.54
C GLY A 109 2.23 -4.82 17.49
N GLY A 110 2.00 -5.24 18.74
CA GLY A 110 3.04 -5.28 19.77
C GLY A 110 4.17 -6.28 19.50
N GLY A 111 3.91 -7.31 18.70
CA GLY A 111 4.90 -8.34 18.31
C GLY A 111 5.65 -8.02 17.01
N ALA A 112 5.49 -6.83 16.44
CA ALA A 112 6.02 -6.49 15.12
C ALA A 112 7.54 -6.69 15.02
N ALA A 113 8.29 -6.19 16.01
CA ALA A 113 9.75 -6.32 16.08
C ALA A 113 10.22 -7.79 16.21
N SER A 114 9.39 -8.67 16.78
CA SER A 114 9.70 -10.09 16.93
C SER A 114 9.53 -10.89 15.64
N VAL A 115 8.85 -10.35 14.63
CA VAL A 115 8.50 -11.09 13.41
C VAL A 115 9.11 -10.45 12.17
N VAL A 116 8.85 -9.16 11.98
CA VAL A 116 9.02 -8.49 10.69
C VAL A 116 10.48 -8.32 10.28
N PRO A 117 11.41 -7.89 11.16
CA PRO A 117 12.81 -7.71 10.78
C PRO A 117 13.44 -9.00 10.24
N HIS A 118 13.27 -10.10 10.99
CA HIS A 118 13.82 -11.39 10.61
C HIS A 118 13.16 -11.99 9.36
N LEU A 119 11.83 -11.85 9.22
CA LEU A 119 11.12 -12.30 8.03
C LEU A 119 11.59 -11.54 6.78
N ALA A 120 11.74 -10.22 6.90
CA ALA A 120 12.22 -9.37 5.83
C ALA A 120 13.64 -9.74 5.41
N GLU A 121 14.55 -9.94 6.37
CA GLU A 121 15.90 -10.44 6.10
C GLU A 121 15.89 -11.79 5.37
N THR A 122 15.10 -12.74 5.86
CA THR A 122 15.00 -14.10 5.27
C THR A 122 14.47 -14.08 3.84
N MET A 123 13.55 -13.15 3.55
CA MET A 123 12.94 -13.02 2.23
C MET A 123 13.64 -11.98 1.34
N ASN A 124 14.73 -11.35 1.81
CA ASN A 124 15.45 -10.27 1.13
C ASN A 124 14.55 -9.07 0.76
N HIS A 125 13.76 -8.61 1.73
CA HIS A 125 12.91 -7.43 1.63
C HIS A 125 13.36 -6.32 2.58
N GLN A 126 13.01 -5.09 2.23
CA GLN A 126 13.08 -3.98 3.17
C GLN A 126 11.94 -4.07 4.18
N PHE A 127 12.13 -3.48 5.36
CA PHE A 127 11.08 -3.38 6.36
C PHE A 127 11.05 -2.03 7.08
N LYS A 128 9.92 -1.79 7.74
CA LYS A 128 9.73 -0.68 8.67
C LYS A 128 8.76 -1.11 9.78
N ILE A 129 9.06 -0.77 11.03
CA ILE A 129 8.08 -0.87 12.11
C ILE A 129 7.27 0.42 12.17
N ALA A 130 5.95 0.31 12.28
CA ALA A 130 5.08 1.48 12.39
C ALA A 130 5.33 2.22 13.72
N LYS A 131 5.39 3.56 13.69
CA LYS A 131 5.70 4.40 14.88
C LYS A 131 4.84 4.09 16.11
N ASN A 132 3.57 3.75 15.89
CA ASN A 132 2.61 3.38 16.93
C ASN A 132 2.15 1.92 16.76
N ALA A 133 3.07 1.01 16.37
CA ALA A 133 2.75 -0.38 16.05
C ALA A 133 1.85 -1.07 17.10
N PRO A 134 2.07 -0.95 18.43
CA PRO A 134 1.27 -1.66 19.43
C PRO A 134 -0.22 -1.30 19.43
N VAL A 135 -0.57 -0.09 18.98
CA VAL A 135 -1.95 0.43 18.97
C VAL A 135 -2.47 0.68 17.55
N ILE A 136 -1.78 0.16 16.53
CA ILE A 136 -2.07 0.44 15.13
C ILE A 136 -3.51 0.06 14.74
N SER A 137 -4.06 -1.00 15.33
CA SER A 137 -5.44 -1.43 15.06
C SER A 137 -6.46 -0.40 15.54
N THR A 138 -6.25 0.18 16.72
CA THR A 138 -7.13 1.25 17.26
C THR A 138 -7.03 2.51 16.42
N ILE A 139 -5.81 2.86 15.99
CA ILE A 139 -5.59 3.97 15.04
C ILE A 139 -6.32 3.69 13.72
N GLY A 140 -6.22 2.46 13.20
CA GLY A 140 -6.87 2.05 11.96
C GLY A 140 -8.40 2.19 12.02
N VAL A 141 -9.02 1.80 13.14
CA VAL A 141 -10.46 2.01 13.35
C VAL A 141 -10.80 3.50 13.44
N ALA A 142 -10.01 4.29 14.19
CA ALA A 142 -10.25 5.72 14.34
C ALA A 142 -10.08 6.51 13.03
N LEU A 143 -9.17 6.06 12.16
CA LEU A 143 -8.88 6.68 10.86
C LEU A 143 -9.60 6.02 9.68
N ALA A 144 -10.47 5.04 9.93
CA ALA A 144 -11.17 4.30 8.89
C ALA A 144 -11.98 5.27 8.01
N MET A 145 -11.92 5.05 6.70
CA MET A 145 -12.74 5.82 5.76
C MET A 145 -14.16 5.28 5.77
N VAL A 146 -15.11 6.20 5.72
CA VAL A 146 -16.50 5.86 5.42
C VAL A 146 -16.56 5.43 3.97
N ARG A 147 -17.18 4.28 3.71
CA ARG A 147 -17.39 3.76 2.36
C ARG A 147 -18.86 3.39 2.20
N ASP A 148 -19.50 4.01 1.22
CA ASP A 148 -20.86 3.69 0.80
C ASP A 148 -20.91 3.27 -0.66
N MET A 149 -21.88 2.43 -0.98
CA MET A 149 -22.13 1.97 -2.34
C MET A 149 -23.60 2.15 -2.67
N VAL A 150 -23.86 2.71 -3.85
CA VAL A 150 -25.19 2.79 -4.44
C VAL A 150 -25.14 2.05 -5.76
N GLU A 151 -26.05 1.10 -5.92
CA GLU A 151 -26.24 0.37 -7.16
C GLU A 151 -27.66 0.63 -7.69
N ARG A 152 -27.78 0.91 -8.98
CA ARG A 152 -29.06 1.08 -9.69
C ARG A 152 -29.05 0.25 -10.96
N SER A 153 -30.18 -0.41 -11.22
CA SER A 153 -30.39 -1.03 -12.51
C SER A 153 -31.05 -0.02 -13.46
N VAL A 154 -30.37 0.32 -14.54
CA VAL A 154 -30.80 1.31 -15.53
C VAL A 154 -30.52 0.75 -16.92
N SER A 155 -31.57 0.53 -17.70
CA SER A 155 -31.45 0.12 -19.10
C SER A 155 -30.99 1.31 -19.95
N ASN A 156 -29.91 1.14 -20.73
CA ASN A 156 -29.29 2.20 -21.52
C ASN A 156 -28.98 3.47 -20.70
N PRO A 157 -28.02 3.39 -19.76
CA PRO A 157 -27.74 4.46 -18.80
C PRO A 157 -27.33 5.77 -19.50
N THR A 158 -27.97 6.88 -19.10
CA THR A 158 -27.64 8.23 -19.56
C THR A 158 -26.62 8.90 -18.65
N GLU A 159 -26.05 10.03 -19.08
CA GLU A 159 -25.16 10.83 -18.24
C GLU A 159 -25.87 11.34 -16.97
N GLU A 160 -27.14 11.71 -17.08
CA GLU A 160 -27.94 12.16 -15.94
C GLU A 160 -28.14 11.04 -14.90
N ASP A 161 -28.33 9.80 -15.36
CA ASP A 161 -28.42 8.63 -14.48
C ASP A 161 -27.10 8.40 -13.72
N ILE A 162 -25.97 8.49 -14.42
CA ILE A 162 -24.63 8.35 -13.83
C ILE A 162 -24.40 9.42 -12.76
N ILE A 163 -24.71 10.69 -13.09
CA ILE A 163 -24.56 11.82 -12.16
C ILE A 163 -25.47 11.65 -10.94
N SER A 164 -26.71 11.22 -11.14
CA SER A 164 -27.68 10.98 -10.08
C SER A 164 -27.20 9.89 -9.10
N VAL A 165 -26.76 8.73 -9.61
CA VAL A 165 -26.26 7.61 -8.79
C VAL A 165 -24.99 8.00 -8.05
N ARG A 166 -24.09 8.74 -8.72
CA ARG A 166 -22.88 9.31 -8.10
C ARG A 166 -23.22 10.22 -6.91
N ARG A 167 -24.14 11.17 -7.11
CA ARG A 167 -24.57 12.13 -6.09
C ARG A 167 -25.25 11.43 -4.91
N GLU A 168 -26.03 10.38 -5.18
CA GLU A 168 -26.64 9.58 -4.11
C GLU A 168 -25.57 8.91 -3.23
N ALA A 169 -24.55 8.29 -3.84
CA ALA A 169 -23.46 7.66 -3.09
C ALA A 169 -22.69 8.68 -2.25
N GLU A 170 -22.39 9.86 -2.83
CA GLU A 170 -21.75 10.97 -2.13
C GLU A 170 -22.53 11.39 -0.88
N LEU A 171 -23.83 11.63 -1.02
CA LEU A 171 -24.70 12.04 0.09
C LEU A 171 -24.78 10.97 1.18
N LYS A 172 -24.81 9.69 0.83
CA LYS A 172 -24.80 8.60 1.81
C LYS A 172 -23.50 8.55 2.60
N ALA A 173 -22.36 8.68 1.93
CA ALA A 173 -21.07 8.74 2.61
C ALA A 173 -21.02 9.91 3.61
N ILE A 174 -21.53 11.08 3.22
CA ILE A 174 -21.62 12.26 4.11
C ILE A 174 -22.53 11.96 5.30
N GLN A 175 -23.72 11.39 5.07
CA GLN A 175 -24.65 11.00 6.13
C GLN A 175 -24.05 9.98 7.11
N ASN A 176 -23.19 9.09 6.61
CA ASN A 176 -22.48 8.09 7.40
C ASN A 176 -21.20 8.62 8.06
N GLY A 177 -20.97 9.94 8.04
CA GLY A 177 -19.93 10.62 8.81
C GLY A 177 -18.67 10.97 8.02
N ALA A 178 -18.71 10.87 6.68
CA ALA A 178 -17.65 11.42 5.86
C ALA A 178 -17.68 12.95 5.88
N SER A 179 -16.51 13.57 6.01
CA SER A 179 -16.33 15.00 5.77
C SER A 179 -16.57 15.28 4.28
N PRO A 180 -17.51 16.19 3.91
CA PRO A 180 -17.87 16.45 2.51
C PRO A 180 -16.67 16.71 1.60
N ASP A 181 -15.74 17.56 2.05
CA ASP A 181 -14.55 17.95 1.29
C ASP A 181 -13.53 16.81 1.05
N THR A 182 -13.80 15.61 1.59
CA THR A 182 -12.91 14.45 1.48
C THR A 182 -13.53 13.30 0.69
N VAL A 183 -14.78 13.43 0.24
CA VAL A 183 -15.49 12.35 -0.46
C VAL A 183 -15.00 12.24 -1.89
N GLU A 184 -14.53 11.06 -2.26
CA GLU A 184 -14.22 10.64 -3.62
C GLU A 184 -15.28 9.63 -4.06
N VAL A 185 -15.82 9.77 -5.26
CA VAL A 185 -16.80 8.82 -5.81
C VAL A 185 -16.25 8.21 -7.10
N SER A 186 -16.22 6.88 -7.18
CA SER A 186 -15.96 6.15 -8.42
C SER A 186 -17.26 5.56 -8.95
N VAL A 187 -17.46 5.57 -10.27
CA VAL A 187 -18.66 5.02 -10.91
C VAL A 187 -18.27 3.94 -11.92
N GLU A 188 -18.87 2.76 -11.77
CA GLU A 188 -18.77 1.65 -12.70
C GLU A 188 -20.09 1.50 -13.45
N VAL A 189 -20.04 1.37 -14.77
CA VAL A 189 -21.21 1.15 -15.62
C VAL A 189 -21.06 -0.18 -16.34
N ASP A 190 -21.91 -1.14 -15.98
CA ASP A 190 -22.03 -2.45 -16.65
C ASP A 190 -23.26 -2.42 -17.56
N THR A 191 -23.04 -2.15 -18.85
CA THR A 191 -24.12 -2.11 -19.85
C THR A 191 -24.67 -3.50 -20.19
N GLN A 192 -23.92 -4.58 -19.94
CA GLN A 192 -24.43 -5.94 -20.17
C GLN A 192 -25.45 -6.33 -19.10
N ARG A 193 -25.19 -5.91 -17.86
CA ARG A 193 -26.09 -6.16 -16.72
C ARG A 193 -27.08 -5.02 -16.47
N ASN A 194 -26.99 -3.92 -17.22
CA ASN A 194 -27.77 -2.70 -17.01
C ASN A 194 -27.62 -2.17 -15.59
N ILE A 195 -26.38 -2.06 -15.08
CA ILE A 195 -26.08 -1.63 -13.71
C ILE A 195 -25.17 -0.40 -13.74
N ILE A 196 -25.55 0.63 -12.97
CA ILE A 196 -24.67 1.72 -12.55
C ILE A 196 -24.35 1.51 -11.07
N ARG A 197 -23.07 1.46 -10.73
CA ARG A 197 -22.58 1.35 -9.35
C ARG A 197 -21.70 2.54 -9.02
N ALA A 198 -22.11 3.34 -8.04
CA ALA A 198 -21.26 4.38 -7.47
C ALA A 198 -20.73 3.95 -6.09
N ILE A 199 -19.44 4.14 -5.87
CA ILE A 199 -18.77 3.86 -4.60
C ILE A 199 -18.20 5.18 -4.10
N ALA A 200 -18.72 5.67 -2.99
CA ALA A 200 -18.24 6.88 -2.34
C ALA A 200 -17.36 6.51 -1.14
N VAL A 201 -16.18 7.13 -1.04
CA VAL A 201 -15.22 6.92 0.04
C VAL A 201 -14.81 8.29 0.58
N GLY A 202 -14.90 8.50 1.89
CA GLY A 202 -14.49 9.75 2.52
C GLY A 202 -13.87 9.56 3.90
N ALA A 203 -13.09 10.54 4.35
CA ALA A 203 -12.49 10.54 5.68
C ALA A 203 -13.46 11.07 6.74
N THR A 204 -13.36 10.57 7.96
CA THR A 204 -14.06 11.15 9.12
C THR A 204 -13.37 12.43 9.61
N GLU A 205 -14.07 13.28 10.37
CA GLU A 205 -13.50 14.53 10.92
C GLU A 205 -12.26 14.32 11.81
N LEU A 206 -12.15 13.17 12.50
CA LEU A 206 -10.97 12.86 13.33
C LEU A 206 -9.69 12.78 12.49
N ARG A 207 -9.80 12.31 11.24
CA ARG A 207 -8.68 12.24 10.30
C ARG A 207 -8.34 13.61 9.70
N SER A 208 -9.28 14.55 9.60
CA SER A 208 -9.01 15.88 9.05
C SER A 208 -8.15 16.76 9.96
N LYS A 209 -8.15 16.49 11.28
CA LYS A 209 -7.36 17.23 12.30
C LYS A 209 -5.92 16.72 12.47
N ASP A 210 -5.58 15.52 12.00
CA ASP A 210 -4.23 14.93 12.11
C ASP A 210 -3.25 15.42 11.02
N ARG A 211 -3.59 16.51 10.32
CA ARG A 211 -2.79 17.14 9.24
C ARG A 211 -1.52 17.86 9.73
N LEU A 212 -1.09 17.64 10.98
CA LEU A 212 0.16 18.17 11.55
C LEU A 212 1.40 17.37 11.12
N LYS A 213 1.38 16.73 9.96
CA LYS A 213 2.56 16.06 9.41
C LYS A 213 3.49 17.08 8.77
N LYS A 214 4.79 16.88 8.98
CA LYS A 214 5.87 17.60 8.30
C LYS A 214 5.69 17.41 6.79
N GLN A 215 5.47 18.51 6.06
CA GLN A 215 5.56 18.50 4.61
C GLN A 215 7.01 18.24 4.21
N LEU A 216 7.21 17.26 3.33
CA LEU A 216 8.52 16.93 2.79
C LEU A 216 8.90 17.93 1.70
N THR A 217 10.19 18.21 1.62
CA THR A 217 10.79 18.95 0.52
C THR A 217 10.76 18.13 -0.76
N LYS A 218 10.82 18.78 -1.94
CA LYS A 218 10.90 18.07 -3.23
C LYS A 218 12.07 17.10 -3.28
N GLU A 219 13.18 17.44 -2.63
CA GLU A 219 14.35 16.56 -2.52
C GLU A 219 14.05 15.28 -1.74
N GLU A 220 13.39 15.41 -0.57
CA GLU A 220 12.96 14.25 0.24
C GLU A 220 11.92 13.39 -0.53
N LEU A 221 11.06 13.99 -1.34
CA LEU A 221 10.10 13.26 -2.19
C LEU A 221 10.80 12.49 -3.32
N LEU A 222 11.80 13.11 -3.97
CA LEU A 222 12.63 12.45 -4.98
C LEU A 222 13.43 11.30 -4.37
N ASP A 223 13.99 11.46 -3.17
CA ASP A 223 14.67 10.39 -2.44
C ASP A 223 13.73 9.21 -2.17
N ALA A 224 12.50 9.48 -1.72
CA ALA A 224 11.50 8.45 -1.47
C ALA A 224 11.13 7.68 -2.74
N VAL A 225 10.95 8.37 -3.88
CA VAL A 225 10.66 7.74 -5.17
C VAL A 225 11.87 6.99 -5.74
N ALA A 226 13.08 7.53 -5.59
CA ALA A 226 14.33 6.89 -6.04
C ALA A 226 14.53 5.56 -5.32
N HIS A 227 14.31 5.57 -4.00
CA HIS A 227 14.36 4.37 -3.18
C HIS A 227 13.27 3.36 -3.57
N ASN A 228 12.04 3.81 -3.79
CA ASN A 228 10.94 2.92 -4.21
C ASN A 228 11.17 2.27 -5.60
N LEU A 229 11.72 3.03 -6.55
CA LEU A 229 12.01 2.53 -7.90
C LEU A 229 13.36 1.80 -8.00
N ASN A 230 14.20 1.88 -6.96
CA ASN A 230 15.58 1.41 -6.97
C ASN A 230 16.38 1.98 -8.15
N VAL A 231 16.31 3.30 -8.33
CA VAL A 231 17.03 4.04 -9.37
C VAL A 231 17.82 5.19 -8.74
N ASP A 232 18.81 5.71 -9.47
CA ASP A 232 19.50 6.92 -9.06
C ASP A 232 18.53 8.11 -9.10
N LYS A 233 18.53 8.92 -8.03
CA LYS A 233 17.70 10.14 -7.94
C LYS A 233 17.92 11.08 -9.13
N SER A 234 19.12 11.14 -9.69
CA SER A 234 19.44 11.99 -10.84
C SER A 234 18.70 11.60 -12.12
N THR A 235 18.09 10.41 -12.15
CA THR A 235 17.28 9.92 -13.29
C THR A 235 15.80 10.27 -13.15
N LEU A 236 15.40 10.85 -12.02
CA LEU A 236 14.03 11.23 -11.74
C LEU A 236 13.73 12.65 -12.19
N GLU A 237 12.51 12.84 -12.66
CA GLU A 237 11.96 14.13 -13.03
C GLU A 237 10.57 14.31 -12.42
N ILE A 238 10.28 15.48 -11.86
CA ILE A 238 8.91 15.89 -11.50
C ILE A 238 8.24 16.39 -12.79
N SER A 239 7.42 15.54 -13.41
CA SER A 239 6.78 15.83 -14.69
C SER A 239 5.52 16.69 -14.59
N ALA A 240 4.90 16.76 -13.39
CA ALA A 240 3.78 17.65 -13.08
C ALA A 240 3.56 17.77 -11.57
N GLU A 241 3.02 18.90 -11.11
CA GLU A 241 2.66 19.13 -9.70
C GLU A 241 1.43 20.03 -9.54
N ASN A 242 0.69 19.89 -8.44
CA ASN A 242 -0.42 20.79 -8.09
C ASN A 242 -0.24 21.46 -6.71
N GLY A 243 0.97 21.38 -6.15
CA GLY A 243 1.32 21.90 -4.82
C GLY A 243 1.04 20.95 -3.66
N SER A 244 0.10 20.01 -3.81
CA SER A 244 -0.19 18.96 -2.82
C SER A 244 0.30 17.57 -3.24
N MET A 245 0.40 17.33 -4.55
CA MET A 245 0.93 16.10 -5.14
C MET A 245 1.91 16.40 -6.27
N TYR A 246 2.76 15.41 -6.52
CA TYR A 246 3.85 15.44 -7.49
C TYR A 246 3.84 14.15 -8.30
N ALA A 247 3.74 14.25 -9.62
CA ALA A 247 3.99 13.14 -10.52
C ALA A 247 5.49 13.07 -10.80
N ILE A 248 6.13 12.00 -10.34
CA ILE A 248 7.57 11.77 -10.51
C ILE A 248 7.77 10.60 -11.48
N GLN A 249 8.54 10.83 -12.52
CA GLN A 249 8.84 9.85 -13.57
C GLN A 249 10.32 9.51 -13.63
N ALA A 250 10.61 8.30 -14.09
CA ALA A 250 11.96 7.87 -14.47
C ALA A 250 11.93 7.30 -15.89
N ILE A 251 13.08 7.25 -16.57
CA ILE A 251 13.24 6.48 -17.81
C ILE A 251 14.19 5.31 -17.51
N ILE A 252 13.65 4.10 -17.49
CA ILE A 252 14.42 2.89 -17.22
C ILE A 252 14.58 2.12 -18.52
N THR A 253 15.83 1.85 -18.93
CA THR A 253 16.12 1.04 -20.12
C THR A 253 16.80 -0.26 -19.71
N GLU A 254 16.08 -1.37 -19.81
CA GLU A 254 16.61 -2.70 -19.55
C GLU A 254 17.05 -3.36 -20.87
N LYS A 255 18.27 -3.92 -20.87
CA LYS A 255 18.75 -4.77 -21.97
C LYS A 255 18.35 -6.22 -21.70
N LYS A 256 17.57 -6.82 -22.59
CA LYS A 256 17.19 -8.24 -22.59
C LYS A 256 17.91 -8.99 -23.72
N LEU A 257 18.00 -10.32 -23.59
CA LEU A 257 18.70 -11.23 -24.52
C LEU A 257 20.09 -10.72 -24.95
N PHE A 258 21.06 -10.71 -24.03
CA PHE A 258 22.45 -10.33 -24.32
C PHE A 258 22.63 -8.95 -24.99
N GLY A 259 21.67 -8.04 -24.84
CA GLY A 259 21.73 -6.69 -25.41
C GLY A 259 21.06 -6.49 -26.77
N LEU A 260 20.43 -7.55 -27.32
CA LEU A 260 19.74 -7.49 -28.62
C LEU A 260 18.38 -6.79 -28.55
N VAL A 261 17.72 -6.80 -27.39
CA VAL A 261 16.39 -6.17 -27.20
C VAL A 261 16.47 -5.18 -26.05
N LYS A 262 16.12 -3.92 -26.31
CA LYS A 262 15.97 -2.90 -25.26
C LYS A 262 14.48 -2.76 -24.93
N LYS A 263 14.12 -2.91 -23.66
CA LYS A 263 12.80 -2.53 -23.16
C LYS A 263 12.96 -1.23 -22.37
N THR A 264 12.35 -0.16 -22.87
CA THR A 264 12.28 1.12 -22.15
C THR A 264 10.94 1.20 -21.45
N THR A 265 10.94 1.53 -20.15
CA THR A 265 9.75 1.82 -19.36
C THR A 265 9.81 3.22 -18.80
N LYS A 266 8.63 3.81 -18.61
CA LYS A 266 8.45 5.14 -18.01
C LYS A 266 7.59 5.04 -16.76
N PRO A 267 8.12 4.48 -15.65
CA PRO A 267 7.36 4.37 -14.42
C PRO A 267 7.01 5.76 -13.89
N LEU A 268 5.79 5.87 -13.34
CA LEU A 268 5.32 7.06 -12.66
C LEU A 268 4.94 6.71 -11.22
N ARG A 269 5.31 7.59 -10.30
CA ARG A 269 4.86 7.62 -8.92
C ARG A 269 4.18 8.95 -8.67
N LEU A 270 2.89 8.91 -8.34
CA LEU A 270 2.19 10.08 -7.81
C LEU A 270 2.39 10.06 -6.29
N ILE A 271 3.13 11.03 -5.77
CA ILE A 271 3.46 11.13 -4.34
C ILE A 271 2.85 12.42 -3.78
N ASP A 272 2.29 12.35 -2.57
CA ASP A 272 1.81 13.54 -1.88
C ASP A 272 2.95 14.28 -1.13
N ASP A 273 2.66 15.50 -0.68
CA ASP A 273 3.57 16.34 0.11
C ASP A 273 3.96 15.75 1.48
N GLU A 274 3.41 14.59 1.87
CA GLU A 274 3.77 13.84 3.09
C GLU A 274 4.68 12.64 2.78
N GLY A 275 5.00 12.38 1.51
CA GLY A 275 5.82 11.26 1.07
C GLY A 275 5.06 9.95 0.85
N VAL A 276 3.73 9.98 0.80
CA VAL A 276 2.90 8.80 0.53
C VAL A 276 2.68 8.67 -0.96
N ILE A 277 3.10 7.53 -1.54
CA ILE A 277 2.85 7.21 -2.93
C ILE A 277 1.38 6.76 -3.09
N ARG A 278 0.59 7.56 -3.81
CA ARG A 278 -0.86 7.39 -4.03
C ARG A 278 -1.19 6.64 -5.32
N LEU A 279 -0.32 6.70 -6.32
CA LEU A 279 -0.47 5.98 -7.59
C LEU A 279 0.87 5.44 -8.06
N GLN A 280 0.89 4.16 -8.46
CA GLN A 280 2.07 3.51 -9.03
C GLN A 280 1.72 2.93 -10.38
N LYS A 281 2.38 3.43 -11.43
CA LYS A 281 2.21 2.91 -12.80
C LYS A 281 3.55 2.55 -13.39
N LYS A 282 3.59 1.46 -14.15
CA LYS A 282 4.81 0.95 -14.79
C LYS A 282 5.16 1.73 -16.05
N ASN A 283 4.14 2.17 -16.78
CA ASN A 283 4.23 3.08 -17.91
C ASN A 283 3.10 4.08 -17.83
N ALA A 284 3.42 5.37 -17.72
CA ALA A 284 2.40 6.41 -17.71
C ALA A 284 2.88 7.68 -18.41
N TRP A 285 1.90 8.47 -18.80
CA TRP A 285 2.06 9.84 -19.27
C TRP A 285 1.46 10.76 -18.22
N SER A 286 2.06 11.94 -18.08
CA SER A 286 1.54 12.97 -17.20
C SER A 286 1.69 14.33 -17.86
N ARG A 287 0.72 15.22 -17.64
CA ARG A 287 0.80 16.61 -18.08
C ARG A 287 0.48 17.55 -16.92
N GLN A 288 1.29 18.61 -16.81
CA GLN A 288 0.95 19.78 -16.01
C GLN A 288 -0.27 20.45 -16.65
N SER A 289 -1.34 20.59 -15.88
CA SER A 289 -2.63 21.08 -16.37
C SER A 289 -3.25 22.11 -15.43
N SER A 290 -4.44 22.59 -15.77
CA SER A 290 -5.26 23.51 -14.99
C SER A 290 -6.75 23.20 -15.17
N ALA A 291 -7.61 23.73 -14.29
CA ALA A 291 -9.06 23.61 -14.45
C ALA A 291 -9.59 24.23 -15.77
N ALA A 292 -8.84 25.14 -16.40
CA ALA A 292 -9.15 25.66 -17.73
C ALA A 292 -8.69 24.75 -18.88
N SER A 293 -7.57 24.04 -18.73
CA SER A 293 -6.92 23.32 -19.83
C SER A 293 -7.11 21.81 -19.82
N TRP A 294 -7.65 21.24 -18.73
CA TRP A 294 -7.69 19.79 -18.55
C TRP A 294 -8.41 19.03 -19.66
N GLN A 295 -9.47 19.60 -20.26
CA GLN A 295 -10.19 18.92 -21.36
C GLN A 295 -9.30 18.76 -22.59
N ALA A 296 -8.53 19.80 -22.95
CA ALA A 296 -7.60 19.74 -24.06
C ALA A 296 -6.43 18.78 -23.76
N ASP A 297 -5.97 18.73 -22.50
CA ASP A 297 -4.94 17.78 -22.08
C ASP A 297 -5.45 16.33 -22.13
N VAL A 298 -6.72 16.09 -21.75
CA VAL A 298 -7.40 14.80 -21.84
C VAL A 298 -7.63 14.38 -23.28
N ASP A 299 -8.14 15.28 -24.13
CA ASP A 299 -8.37 14.99 -25.56
C ASP A 299 -7.06 14.55 -26.23
N TRP A 300 -5.95 15.25 -25.95
CA TRP A 300 -4.63 14.85 -26.44
C TRP A 300 -4.19 13.47 -25.92
N MET A 301 -4.41 13.17 -24.63
CA MET A 301 -4.06 11.85 -24.06
C MET A 301 -4.89 10.73 -24.70
N ILE A 302 -6.17 10.98 -24.98
CA ILE A 302 -7.04 10.03 -25.66
C ILE A 302 -6.53 9.79 -27.08
N GLU A 303 -6.24 10.84 -27.83
CA GLU A 303 -5.72 10.74 -29.19
C GLU A 303 -4.41 9.95 -29.25
N GLU A 304 -3.48 10.23 -28.35
CA GLU A 304 -2.14 9.62 -28.35
C GLU A 304 -2.13 8.17 -27.84
N LEU A 305 -3.02 7.82 -26.91
CA LEU A 305 -2.94 6.56 -26.15
C LEU A 305 -4.07 5.57 -26.44
N THR A 306 -5.05 5.93 -27.26
CA THR A 306 -6.11 5.01 -27.66
C THR A 306 -5.54 3.89 -28.52
N GLU A 307 -5.85 2.65 -28.15
CA GLU A 307 -5.47 1.47 -28.94
C GLU A 307 -6.69 0.91 -29.65
N TYR A 308 -6.58 0.70 -30.95
CA TYR A 308 -7.63 0.09 -31.76
C TYR A 308 -7.37 -1.40 -31.91
N ASN A 309 -8.33 -2.23 -31.52
CA ASN A 309 -8.29 -3.67 -31.72
C ASN A 309 -9.60 -4.18 -32.35
N ASP A 310 -9.69 -5.50 -32.57
CA ASP A 310 -10.86 -6.14 -33.19
C ASP A 310 -12.18 -5.94 -32.40
N GLY A 311 -12.10 -5.54 -31.13
CA GLY A 311 -13.24 -5.23 -30.26
C GLY A 311 -13.59 -3.73 -30.17
N GLY A 312 -12.89 -2.86 -30.89
CA GLY A 312 -13.13 -1.41 -30.92
C GLY A 312 -11.99 -0.57 -30.33
N ALA A 313 -12.31 0.66 -29.96
CA ALA A 313 -11.37 1.60 -29.37
C ALA A 313 -11.20 1.34 -27.86
N ASN A 314 -9.97 1.04 -27.43
CA ASN A 314 -9.61 0.98 -26.02
C ASN A 314 -9.02 2.32 -25.58
N LEU A 315 -9.87 3.11 -24.93
CA LEU A 315 -9.42 4.35 -24.31
C LEU A 315 -8.39 4.10 -23.19
N PRO A 316 -7.45 5.03 -22.97
CA PRO A 316 -6.51 4.96 -21.87
C PRO A 316 -7.21 5.03 -20.51
N ASN A 317 -6.53 4.52 -19.47
CA ASN A 317 -6.93 4.81 -18.10
C ASN A 317 -6.50 6.24 -17.77
N LEU A 318 -7.45 7.09 -17.37
CA LEU A 318 -7.21 8.51 -17.12
C LEU A 318 -7.46 8.86 -15.67
N TYR A 319 -6.62 9.76 -15.13
CA TYR A 319 -6.70 10.25 -13.77
C TYR A 319 -6.49 11.77 -13.77
N ILE A 320 -7.32 12.51 -13.04
CA ILE A 320 -7.14 13.95 -12.80
C ILE A 320 -6.82 14.16 -11.31
N VAL A 321 -5.72 14.84 -11.01
CA VAL A 321 -5.29 15.11 -9.64
C VAL A 321 -5.56 16.56 -9.27
N LEU A 322 -6.52 16.78 -8.37
CA LEU A 322 -6.92 18.07 -7.83
C LEU A 322 -6.57 18.14 -6.34
N GLY A 323 -5.62 18.99 -5.96
CA GLY A 323 -5.10 19.02 -4.58
C GLY A 323 -4.60 17.64 -4.15
N LYS A 324 -5.16 17.09 -3.06
CA LYS A 324 -4.88 15.73 -2.56
C LYS A 324 -5.84 14.64 -3.09
N ARG A 325 -6.71 14.99 -4.04
CA ARG A 325 -7.73 14.10 -4.59
C ARG A 325 -7.28 13.47 -5.91
N VAL A 326 -7.52 12.18 -6.11
CA VAL A 326 -7.32 11.51 -7.42
C VAL A 326 -8.68 11.15 -7.99
N ILE A 327 -9.09 11.85 -9.04
CA ILE A 327 -10.32 11.57 -9.79
C ILE A 327 -9.98 10.48 -10.82
N ASP A 328 -10.44 9.26 -10.56
CA ASP A 328 -10.27 8.12 -11.46
C ASP A 328 -11.36 8.12 -12.54
N LEU A 329 -10.94 8.31 -13.79
CA LEU A 329 -11.78 8.28 -14.99
C LEU A 329 -11.52 7.04 -15.85
N SER A 330 -10.82 6.04 -15.29
CA SER A 330 -10.57 4.77 -15.98
C SER A 330 -11.84 3.94 -16.15
N GLY A 331 -11.87 3.08 -17.16
CA GLY A 331 -13.00 2.18 -17.42
C GLY A 331 -14.21 2.80 -18.13
N LEU A 332 -14.25 4.12 -18.31
CA LEU A 332 -15.30 4.82 -19.07
C LEU A 332 -15.25 4.45 -20.57
N GLN A 333 -16.43 4.45 -21.22
CA GLN A 333 -16.59 3.84 -22.53
C GLN A 333 -16.21 4.76 -23.69
N ASN A 334 -16.38 6.07 -23.53
CA ASN A 334 -16.12 7.05 -24.57
C ASN A 334 -15.58 8.38 -24.00
N ALA A 335 -15.04 9.23 -24.88
CA ALA A 335 -14.45 10.51 -24.50
C ALA A 335 -15.48 11.51 -23.94
N GLU A 336 -16.74 11.42 -24.37
CA GLU A 336 -17.82 12.29 -23.90
C GLU A 336 -18.12 12.03 -22.42
N GLN A 337 -18.25 10.76 -22.01
CA GLN A 337 -18.42 10.35 -20.61
C GLN A 337 -17.25 10.80 -19.73
N ILE A 338 -16.00 10.64 -20.20
CA ILE A 338 -14.80 11.10 -19.49
C ILE A 338 -14.90 12.61 -19.23
N LYS A 339 -15.24 13.39 -20.25
CA LYS A 339 -15.33 14.85 -20.15
C LYS A 339 -16.54 15.31 -19.33
N SER A 340 -17.66 14.61 -19.41
CA SER A 340 -18.86 14.89 -18.63
C SER A 340 -18.58 14.68 -17.13
N ILE A 341 -18.06 13.51 -16.76
CA ILE A 341 -17.72 13.20 -15.36
C ILE A 341 -16.61 14.13 -14.84
N GLY A 342 -15.52 14.29 -15.60
CA GLY A 342 -14.45 15.22 -15.21
C GLY A 342 -14.93 16.67 -15.08
N GLY A 343 -15.87 17.10 -15.93
CA GLY A 343 -16.49 18.43 -15.87
C GLY A 343 -17.34 18.64 -14.63
N VAL A 344 -18.09 17.63 -14.22
CA VAL A 344 -18.84 17.66 -12.95
C VAL A 344 -17.88 17.78 -11.76
N GLU A 345 -16.78 17.04 -11.76
CA GLU A 345 -15.81 17.02 -10.66
C GLU A 345 -15.01 18.32 -10.53
N LEU A 346 -14.77 19.01 -11.64
CA LEU A 346 -14.05 20.28 -11.69
C LEU A 346 -14.99 21.49 -11.71
N SER A 347 -16.29 21.27 -11.60
CA SER A 347 -17.29 22.35 -11.57
C SER A 347 -17.06 23.25 -10.35
N GLY A 348 -17.05 24.56 -10.58
CA GLY A 348 -16.82 25.56 -9.53
C GLY A 348 -15.36 25.72 -9.09
N ILE A 349 -14.43 24.97 -9.69
CA ILE A 349 -12.99 25.15 -9.45
C ILE A 349 -12.47 26.35 -10.23
N ALA A 350 -11.64 27.18 -9.60
CA ALA A 350 -11.05 28.35 -10.24
C ALA A 350 -10.19 27.92 -11.44
N ALA A 351 -10.34 28.61 -12.57
CA ALA A 351 -9.77 28.25 -13.87
C ALA A 351 -8.24 28.03 -13.85
N ASP A 352 -7.52 28.79 -13.02
CA ASP A 352 -6.06 28.76 -12.85
C ASP A 352 -5.57 27.70 -11.84
N THR A 353 -6.49 26.97 -11.19
CA THR A 353 -6.16 25.90 -10.25
C THR A 353 -5.32 24.84 -10.96
N LYS A 354 -4.10 24.59 -10.47
CA LYS A 354 -3.19 23.61 -11.03
C LYS A 354 -3.72 22.20 -10.85
N LEU A 355 -3.65 21.40 -11.92
CA LEU A 355 -4.04 20.00 -11.96
C LEU A 355 -2.88 19.15 -12.50
N ILE A 356 -2.94 17.85 -12.24
CA ILE A 356 -2.11 16.87 -12.94
C ILE A 356 -3.06 15.94 -13.70
N VAL A 357 -2.84 15.78 -15.01
CA VAL A 357 -3.54 14.75 -15.80
C VAL A 357 -2.58 13.60 -16.01
N ILE A 358 -2.96 12.38 -15.61
CA ILE A 358 -2.17 11.16 -15.76
C ILE A 358 -2.94 10.20 -16.65
N ALA A 359 -2.24 9.53 -17.55
CA ALA A 359 -2.80 8.49 -18.39
C ALA A 359 -1.92 7.25 -18.43
N THR A 360 -2.53 6.08 -18.53
CA THR A 360 -1.85 4.83 -18.92
C THR A 360 -2.59 4.19 -20.07
N LYS A 361 -1.90 3.31 -20.80
CA LYS A 361 -2.60 2.36 -21.67
C LYS A 361 -3.57 1.51 -20.84
N ARG A 362 -4.62 1.01 -21.48
CA ARG A 362 -5.67 0.23 -20.81
C ARG A 362 -5.12 -1.07 -20.20
N VAL A 363 -4.16 -1.68 -20.87
CA VAL A 363 -3.43 -2.87 -20.39
C VAL A 363 -1.99 -2.46 -20.07
N ASP A 364 -1.55 -2.70 -18.84
CA ASP A 364 -0.15 -2.48 -18.44
C ASP A 364 0.75 -3.54 -19.09
N GLY A 365 1.54 -3.14 -20.11
CA GLY A 365 2.52 -4.00 -20.80
C GLY A 365 3.87 -4.23 -20.08
#